data_AF-A0A8H7KEB2-F1
#
_entry.id   AF-A0A8H7KEB2-F1
#
_cell.length_a   1.000
_cell.length_b   1.000
_cell.length_c   1.000
_cell.angle_alpha   90.00
_cell.angle_beta   90.00
_cell.angle_gamma   90.00
#
_symmetry.space_group_name_H-M   'P 1'
#
loop_
_entity.id
_entity.type
_entity.pdbx_description
1 polymer ?
#
loop_
_entity_poly.entity_id
_entity_poly.type
_entity_poly.pdbx_seq_one_letter_code
_entity_poly.pdbx_strand_id
1 'polypeptide(L)'
;MENMVFLIDLPRLGDAADHKPTQFSTELARFLTEAKVDDRMVDSLTSYDFSRTERLGFVYSIPGSHTNDLRRRTGYCGLGNVVSSLGLATTSPIEVDSVSASLGSLTSDLITSIYNACQGDNGMKEYNARGTRKPAGASHSTPQLLRDHFRIYFPTEATVVNTRGGRGAAGTICVQAKWWRQPRFPTDLVRDCVSSRKGLLLHTKAIFVHSSSAAEVADAPSHKASAWAYVGSANLSESAWGRLVKDSKTGKPKLNCRNWECGVVVPVLEANGKARPTTKGAAAVATSSAGTEAGSRGSSNLGELFASTVPMPMLVPGRLYGPNEEPWFYADS
;
A
#
# COMPACT_ATOMS: atom_id res chain seq x y z
N MET A 1 -2.18 -20.50 -4.01
CA MET A 1 -2.10 -19.08 -3.64
C MET A 1 -2.25 -18.22 -4.87
N GLU A 2 -2.78 -17.02 -4.70
CA GLU A 2 -2.84 -15.96 -5.70
C GLU A 2 -1.74 -14.93 -5.43
N ASN A 3 -1.11 -14.47 -6.51
CA ASN A 3 -0.09 -13.43 -6.52
C ASN A 3 -0.40 -12.46 -7.67
N MET A 4 0.12 -11.24 -7.57
CA MET A 4 0.07 -10.25 -8.63
C MET A 4 1.47 -10.00 -9.17
N VAL A 5 1.56 -9.76 -10.47
CA VAL A 5 2.81 -9.43 -11.17
C VAL A 5 2.57 -8.15 -11.97
N PHE A 6 3.49 -7.21 -11.85
CA PHE A 6 3.57 -6.06 -12.73
C PHE A 6 4.48 -6.41 -13.91
N LEU A 7 3.98 -6.22 -15.14
CA LEU A 7 4.71 -6.44 -16.38
C LEU A 7 4.70 -5.16 -17.19
N ILE A 8 5.86 -4.77 -17.70
CA ILE A 8 6.03 -3.65 -18.61
C ILE A 8 7.00 -4.04 -19.72
N ASP A 9 6.70 -3.56 -20.91
CA ASP A 9 7.55 -3.71 -22.08
C ASP A 9 8.28 -2.39 -22.37
N LEU A 10 9.60 -2.48 -22.42
CA LEU A 10 10.53 -1.36 -22.59
C LEU A 10 11.40 -1.68 -23.81
N PRO A 11 11.12 -1.08 -24.98
CA PRO A 11 11.83 -1.41 -26.21
C PRO A 11 13.30 -0.96 -26.12
N ARG A 12 14.18 -1.70 -26.78
CA ARG A 12 15.59 -1.32 -26.89
C ARG A 12 15.72 -0.10 -27.82
N LEU A 13 16.54 0.86 -27.41
CA LEU A 13 16.88 2.03 -28.22
C LEU A 13 17.86 1.66 -29.35
N GLY A 14 17.80 2.41 -30.45
CA GLY A 14 18.77 2.28 -31.54
C GLY A 14 20.15 2.81 -31.15
N ASP A 15 20.19 3.88 -30.34
CA ASP A 15 21.38 4.45 -29.73
C ASP A 15 21.13 4.70 -28.23
N ALA A 16 22.08 4.32 -27.37
CA ALA A 16 21.99 4.58 -25.93
C ALA A 16 22.03 6.09 -25.61
N ALA A 17 22.58 6.92 -26.51
CA ALA A 17 22.56 8.38 -26.39
C ALA A 17 21.14 8.97 -26.38
N ASP A 18 20.15 8.24 -26.91
CA ASP A 18 18.74 8.66 -26.93
C ASP A 18 18.02 8.41 -25.60
N HIS A 19 18.68 7.78 -24.63
CA HIS A 19 18.07 7.45 -23.35
C HIS A 19 17.64 8.71 -22.60
N LYS A 20 16.34 8.78 -22.29
CA LYS A 20 15.77 9.80 -21.41
C LYS A 20 15.37 9.13 -20.10
N PRO A 21 16.07 9.40 -18.99
CA PRO A 21 15.73 8.78 -17.73
C PRO A 21 14.37 9.31 -17.25
N THR A 22 13.54 8.39 -16.78
CA THR A 22 12.35 8.74 -16.00
C THR A 22 12.70 8.70 -14.51
N GLN A 23 11.81 9.21 -13.67
CA GLN A 23 11.97 9.01 -12.23
C GLN A 23 12.04 7.51 -11.90
N PHE A 24 11.20 6.69 -12.53
CA PHE A 24 11.18 5.25 -12.35
C PHE A 24 12.54 4.62 -12.67
N SER A 25 13.12 4.91 -13.85
CA SER A 25 14.41 4.31 -14.26
C SER A 25 15.55 4.75 -13.34
N THR A 26 15.52 6.01 -12.92
CA THR A 26 16.51 6.59 -11.99
C THR A 26 16.48 5.88 -10.63
N GLU A 27 15.29 5.68 -10.06
CA GLU A 27 15.14 5.01 -8.76
C GLU A 27 15.40 3.49 -8.87
N LEU A 28 15.06 2.85 -9.99
CA LEU A 28 15.40 1.45 -10.25
C LEU A 28 16.93 1.25 -10.31
N ALA A 29 17.64 2.08 -11.09
CA ALA A 29 19.09 2.01 -11.19
C ALA A 29 19.74 2.19 -9.81
N ARG A 30 19.28 3.18 -9.04
CA ARG A 30 19.75 3.42 -7.67
C ARG A 30 19.54 2.21 -6.76
N PHE A 31 18.35 1.60 -6.78
CA PHE A 31 18.06 0.41 -5.99
C PHE A 31 19.00 -0.75 -6.33
N LEU A 32 19.26 -0.99 -7.63
CA LEU A 32 20.17 -2.04 -8.09
C LEU A 32 21.62 -1.76 -7.67
N THR A 33 22.09 -0.52 -7.78
CA THR A 33 23.43 -0.10 -7.29
C THR A 33 23.56 -0.32 -5.78
N GLU A 34 22.54 0.03 -5.00
CA GLU A 34 22.54 -0.21 -3.56
C GLU A 34 22.54 -1.72 -3.23
N ALA A 35 21.82 -2.52 -4.04
CA ALA A 35 21.80 -3.97 -3.96
C ALA A 35 23.10 -4.64 -4.47
N LYS A 36 24.10 -3.85 -4.88
CA LYS A 36 25.41 -4.32 -5.38
C LYS A 36 25.32 -5.18 -6.64
N VAL A 37 24.33 -4.89 -7.49
CA VAL A 37 24.30 -5.39 -8.86
C VAL A 37 25.46 -4.76 -9.64
N ASP A 38 26.11 -5.54 -10.49
CA ASP A 38 27.25 -5.11 -11.30
C ASP A 38 26.94 -3.85 -12.12
N ASP A 39 27.87 -2.89 -12.14
CA ASP A 39 27.70 -1.59 -12.79
C ASP A 39 27.34 -1.75 -14.27
N ARG A 40 27.90 -2.74 -15.00
CA ARG A 40 27.57 -2.95 -16.41
C ARG A 40 26.12 -3.40 -16.61
N MET A 41 25.58 -4.16 -15.65
CA MET A 41 24.17 -4.56 -15.67
C MET A 41 23.26 -3.35 -15.39
N VAL A 42 23.63 -2.48 -14.45
CA VAL A 42 22.88 -1.24 -14.17
C VAL A 42 22.94 -0.29 -15.36
N ASP A 43 24.13 -0.08 -15.93
CA ASP A 43 24.35 0.78 -17.10
C ASP A 43 23.58 0.27 -18.32
N SER A 44 23.36 -1.04 -18.44
CA SER A 44 22.56 -1.62 -19.53
C SER A 44 21.12 -1.11 -19.58
N LEU A 45 20.57 -0.59 -18.47
CA LEU A 45 19.25 0.04 -18.45
C LEU A 45 19.17 1.24 -19.41
N THR A 46 20.28 1.93 -19.66
CA THR A 46 20.34 3.06 -20.61
C THR A 46 20.13 2.62 -22.06
N SER A 47 20.20 1.32 -22.36
CA SER A 47 19.91 0.80 -23.69
C SER A 47 18.41 0.68 -24.00
N TYR A 48 17.52 1.02 -23.07
CA TYR A 48 16.07 0.84 -23.22
C TYR A 48 15.30 2.15 -23.07
N ASP A 49 14.17 2.25 -23.77
CA ASP A 49 13.24 3.37 -23.67
C ASP A 49 12.33 3.20 -22.44
N PHE A 50 12.55 4.06 -21.45
CA PHE A 50 11.75 4.10 -20.22
C PHE A 50 10.56 5.06 -20.30
N SER A 51 10.27 5.69 -21.44
CA SER A 51 9.16 6.66 -21.59
C SER A 51 7.81 6.17 -21.06
N ARG A 52 7.52 4.88 -21.22
CA ARG A 52 6.29 4.23 -20.69
C ARG A 52 6.19 4.18 -19.17
N THR A 53 7.26 4.51 -18.45
CA THR A 53 7.30 4.59 -16.98
C THR A 53 7.14 6.01 -16.44
N GLU A 54 6.95 7.02 -17.30
CA GLU A 54 6.86 8.43 -16.89
C GLU A 54 5.81 8.68 -15.81
N ARG A 55 4.71 7.92 -15.84
CA ARG A 55 3.61 8.02 -14.87
C ARG A 55 3.63 6.93 -13.80
N LEU A 56 4.70 6.14 -13.73
CA LEU A 56 4.85 5.07 -12.75
C LEU A 56 5.88 5.45 -11.71
N GLY A 57 5.64 5.03 -10.47
CA GLY A 57 6.59 5.20 -9.38
C GLY A 57 7.33 3.90 -9.10
N PHE A 58 8.64 3.95 -8.92
CA PHE A 58 9.40 2.83 -8.35
C PHE A 58 9.64 3.10 -6.86
N VAL A 59 9.16 2.22 -5.99
CA VAL A 59 9.24 2.35 -4.53
C VAL A 59 10.06 1.20 -3.99
N TYR A 60 10.96 1.48 -3.04
CA TYR A 60 11.83 0.45 -2.49
C TYR A 60 12.26 0.70 -1.05
N SER A 61 12.67 -0.37 -0.38
CA SER A 61 13.30 -0.37 0.95
C SER A 61 14.69 -1.00 0.88
N ILE A 62 15.65 -0.37 1.53
CA ILE A 62 17.02 -0.86 1.67
C ILE A 62 17.30 -1.08 3.16
N PRO A 63 17.82 -2.23 3.60
CA PRO A 63 18.22 -2.45 4.98
C PRO A 63 19.27 -1.44 5.44
N GLY A 64 19.14 -0.96 6.67
CA GLY A 64 20.12 -0.08 7.30
C GLY A 64 19.50 1.14 7.97
N SER A 65 20.38 2.05 8.36
CA SER A 65 20.03 3.31 9.01
C SER A 65 20.39 4.47 8.11
N HIS A 66 19.37 5.09 7.51
CA HIS A 66 19.50 6.05 6.43
C HIS A 66 19.28 7.47 6.91
N THR A 67 20.15 8.38 6.49
CA THR A 67 20.04 9.82 6.75
C THR A 67 19.99 10.58 5.41
N ASN A 68 19.84 11.91 5.47
CA ASN A 68 19.91 12.79 4.30
C ASN A 68 18.97 12.37 3.15
N ASP A 69 19.54 12.09 1.98
CA ASP A 69 18.82 11.81 0.75
C ASP A 69 18.20 10.42 0.72
N LEU A 70 18.98 9.38 1.08
CA LEU A 70 18.50 8.01 1.07
C LEU A 70 17.32 7.79 2.02
N ARG A 71 17.32 8.52 3.16
CA ARG A 71 16.18 8.59 4.08
C ARG A 71 14.87 9.01 3.40
N ARG A 72 14.91 9.93 2.43
CA ARG A 72 13.72 10.42 1.72
C ARG A 72 13.26 9.48 0.61
N ARG A 73 14.11 8.55 0.18
CA ARG A 73 13.88 7.69 -0.99
C ARG A 73 13.46 6.27 -0.64
N THR A 74 13.75 5.83 0.58
CA THR A 74 13.52 4.45 0.98
C THR A 74 12.38 4.31 1.99
N GLY A 75 11.77 3.14 2.07
CA GLY A 75 10.67 2.86 2.99
C GLY A 75 9.45 3.74 2.76
N TYR A 76 8.66 3.99 3.81
CA TYR A 76 7.46 4.83 3.69
C TYR A 76 7.78 6.29 3.36
N CYS A 77 8.98 6.78 3.73
CA CYS A 77 9.42 8.11 3.31
C CYS A 77 9.59 8.18 1.79
N GLY A 78 10.16 7.12 1.20
CA GLY A 78 10.26 6.91 -0.25
C GLY A 78 8.92 6.86 -0.93
N LEU A 79 7.97 6.09 -0.37
CA LEU A 79 6.59 6.05 -0.88
C LEU A 79 5.98 7.46 -0.96
N GLY A 80 6.05 8.23 0.12
CA GLY A 80 5.50 9.60 0.12
C GLY A 80 6.20 10.54 -0.87
N ASN A 81 7.51 10.39 -1.05
CA ASN A 81 8.25 11.15 -2.05
C ASN A 81 7.80 10.79 -3.48
N VAL A 82 7.59 9.51 -3.77
CA VAL A 82 7.10 9.02 -5.07
C VAL A 82 5.65 9.48 -5.34
N VAL A 83 4.77 9.39 -4.34
CA VAL A 83 3.39 9.90 -4.44
C VAL A 83 3.39 11.40 -4.75
N SER A 84 4.25 12.17 -4.07
CA SER A 84 4.40 13.61 -4.33
C SER A 84 4.92 13.92 -5.72
N SER A 85 5.97 13.22 -6.18
CA SER A 85 6.58 13.48 -7.49
C SER A 85 5.68 13.10 -8.66
N LEU A 86 4.80 12.13 -8.48
CA LEU A 86 3.77 11.78 -9.46
C LEU A 86 2.58 12.76 -9.48
N GLY A 87 2.59 13.80 -8.63
CA GLY A 87 1.49 14.77 -8.53
C GLY A 87 0.24 14.23 -7.83
N LEU A 88 0.37 13.13 -7.08
CA LEU A 88 -0.72 12.44 -6.37
C LEU A 88 -0.90 12.93 -4.93
N ALA A 89 0.01 13.79 -4.43
CA ALA A 89 -0.07 14.31 -3.08
C ALA A 89 -1.35 15.13 -2.85
N THR A 90 -1.91 14.99 -1.66
CA THR A 90 -3.14 15.69 -1.26
C THR A 90 -3.14 15.99 0.24
N THR A 91 -3.81 17.06 0.62
CA THR A 91 -4.12 17.37 2.02
C THR A 91 -5.49 16.85 2.44
N SER A 92 -6.33 16.48 1.48
CA SER A 92 -7.67 15.96 1.72
C SER A 92 -7.64 14.54 2.25
N PRO A 93 -8.66 14.10 3.00
CA PRO A 93 -8.79 12.71 3.41
C PRO A 93 -8.77 11.75 2.21
N ILE A 94 -8.09 10.63 2.40
CA ILE A 94 -7.97 9.54 1.42
C ILE A 94 -8.49 8.26 2.06
N GLU A 95 -9.06 7.37 1.26
CA GLU A 95 -9.29 5.98 1.67
C GLU A 95 -8.06 5.14 1.33
N VAL A 96 -7.67 4.25 2.25
CA VAL A 96 -6.53 3.33 2.08
C VAL A 96 -6.95 1.90 2.40
N ASP A 97 -6.85 1.02 1.40
CA ASP A 97 -7.07 -0.42 1.53
C ASP A 97 -5.74 -1.15 1.33
N SER A 98 -5.13 -1.63 2.42
CA SER A 98 -3.82 -2.28 2.43
C SER A 98 -3.96 -3.80 2.56
N VAL A 99 -3.51 -4.52 1.54
CA VAL A 99 -3.46 -5.99 1.50
C VAL A 99 -2.05 -6.45 1.88
N SER A 100 -1.96 -7.39 2.83
CA SER A 100 -0.68 -7.95 3.25
C SER A 100 -0.78 -9.45 3.53
N ALA A 101 0.28 -10.19 3.17
CA ALA A 101 0.39 -11.61 3.49
C ALA A 101 0.99 -11.84 4.88
N SER A 102 1.66 -10.83 5.45
CA SER A 102 2.23 -10.88 6.79
C SER A 102 2.05 -9.55 7.51
N LEU A 103 1.81 -9.59 8.82
CA LEU A 103 1.72 -8.40 9.67
C LEU A 103 2.84 -8.41 10.72
N GLY A 104 3.55 -7.29 10.82
CA GLY A 104 4.51 -7.07 11.89
C GLY A 104 3.85 -6.75 13.24
N SER A 105 4.65 -6.31 14.21
CA SER A 105 4.13 -5.69 15.44
C SER A 105 3.58 -4.29 15.10
N LEU A 106 2.37 -4.21 14.57
CA LEU A 106 1.73 -2.96 14.16
C LEU A 106 1.48 -2.02 15.34
N THR A 107 1.53 -0.72 15.06
CA THR A 107 1.17 0.36 15.98
C THR A 107 0.43 1.44 15.21
N SER A 108 -0.42 2.21 15.91
CA SER A 108 -1.08 3.38 15.32
C SER A 108 -0.07 4.37 14.71
N ASP A 109 1.11 4.53 15.29
CA ASP A 109 2.18 5.37 14.74
C ASP A 109 2.65 4.89 13.36
N LEU A 110 2.89 3.58 13.19
CA LEU A 110 3.31 3.03 11.90
C LEU A 110 2.20 3.21 10.85
N ILE A 111 0.94 2.92 11.22
CA ILE A 111 -0.19 3.05 10.29
C ILE A 111 -0.43 4.52 9.92
N THR A 112 -0.30 5.44 10.87
CA THR A 112 -0.42 6.89 10.62
C THR A 112 0.72 7.36 9.70
N SER A 113 1.96 6.87 9.89
CA SER A 113 3.09 7.15 9.00
C SER A 113 2.83 6.68 7.56
N ILE A 114 2.27 5.48 7.39
CA ILE A 114 1.94 4.93 6.06
C ILE A 114 0.77 5.70 5.43
N TYR A 115 -0.27 6.03 6.19
CA TYR A 115 -1.38 6.87 5.72
C TYR A 115 -0.87 8.23 5.22
N ASN A 116 -0.01 8.88 6.01
CA ASN A 116 0.61 10.16 5.65
C ASN A 116 1.48 10.02 4.38
N ALA A 117 2.24 8.93 4.24
CA ALA A 117 2.98 8.64 3.02
C ALA A 117 2.06 8.45 1.81
N CYS A 118 0.89 7.83 1.99
CA CYS A 118 -0.12 7.70 0.94
C CYS A 118 -0.71 9.07 0.52
N GLN A 119 -0.64 10.09 1.39
CA GLN A 119 -0.95 11.48 1.05
C GLN A 119 0.23 12.26 0.43
N GLY A 120 1.41 11.64 0.32
CA GLY A 120 2.63 12.27 -0.20
C GLY A 120 3.60 12.80 0.86
N ASP A 121 3.37 12.57 2.15
CA ASP A 121 4.32 12.99 3.20
C ASP A 121 5.58 12.12 3.23
N ASN A 122 6.76 12.74 3.26
CA ASN A 122 8.05 12.04 3.32
C ASN A 122 8.52 11.74 4.76
N GLY A 123 7.56 11.55 5.67
CA GLY A 123 7.73 11.23 7.09
C GLY A 123 7.91 12.43 8.02
N MET A 124 7.86 13.66 7.51
CA MET A 124 8.16 14.84 8.32
C MET A 124 6.96 15.33 9.14
N LYS A 125 5.71 15.08 8.71
CA LYS A 125 4.51 15.45 9.51
C LYS A 125 4.59 14.90 10.93
N GLU A 126 4.77 13.59 11.07
CA GLU A 126 4.82 12.94 12.38
C GLU A 126 6.12 13.20 13.12
N TYR A 127 7.25 13.26 12.40
CA TYR A 127 8.53 13.58 13.01
C TYR A 127 8.48 14.93 13.73
N ASN A 128 7.93 15.95 13.09
CA ASN A 128 7.80 17.29 13.66
C ASN A 128 6.79 17.32 14.81
N ALA A 129 5.64 16.64 14.66
CA ALA A 129 4.61 16.57 15.70
C ALA A 129 5.07 15.84 16.98
N ARG A 130 6.04 14.93 16.90
CA ARG A 130 6.61 14.27 18.09
C ARG A 130 7.43 15.22 18.97
N GLY A 131 8.00 16.28 18.40
CA GLY A 131 8.76 17.28 19.15
C GLY A 131 7.88 18.19 20.01
N THR A 132 6.59 18.29 19.70
CA THR A 132 5.64 19.20 20.38
C THR A 132 4.68 18.49 21.33
N ARG A 133 4.59 17.15 21.29
CA ARG A 133 3.76 16.38 22.22
C ARG A 133 4.43 16.30 23.59
N LYS A 134 3.73 16.80 24.63
CA LYS A 134 4.02 16.42 26.02
C LYS A 134 3.95 14.89 26.14
N PRO A 135 4.74 14.24 27.01
CA PRO A 135 4.62 12.82 27.31
C PRO A 135 3.32 12.56 28.09
N ALA A 136 2.18 12.74 27.43
CA ALA A 136 0.89 12.26 27.91
C ALA A 136 0.86 10.76 27.63
N GLY A 137 0.44 9.97 28.63
CA GLY A 137 0.38 8.51 28.56
C GLY A 137 -0.14 8.07 27.20
N ALA A 138 0.66 7.28 26.48
CA ALA A 138 0.40 6.90 25.11
C ALA A 138 -1.02 6.33 25.01
N SER A 139 -1.93 7.09 24.40
CA SER A 139 -3.27 6.58 24.15
C SER A 139 -3.12 5.33 23.29
N HIS A 140 -3.52 4.19 23.83
CA HIS A 140 -3.54 2.93 23.10
C HIS A 140 -4.65 2.89 22.04
N SER A 141 -5.52 3.89 22.01
CA SER A 141 -6.60 3.95 21.03
C SER A 141 -6.09 4.30 19.63
N THR A 142 -6.59 3.54 18.65
CA THR A 142 -6.47 3.88 17.23
C THR A 142 -7.13 5.24 16.96
N PRO A 143 -6.43 6.21 16.34
CA PRO A 143 -6.99 7.51 15.97
C PRO A 143 -8.25 7.38 15.10
N GLN A 144 -9.24 8.25 15.31
CA GLN A 144 -10.50 8.23 14.56
C GLN A 144 -10.29 8.33 13.05
N LEU A 145 -9.35 9.18 12.61
CA LEU A 145 -8.93 9.29 11.21
C LEU A 145 -8.62 7.91 10.59
N LEU A 146 -7.85 7.07 11.30
CA LEU A 146 -7.50 5.75 10.77
C LEU A 146 -8.71 4.80 10.77
N ARG A 147 -9.58 4.88 11.80
CA ARG A 147 -10.80 4.05 11.87
C ARG A 147 -11.73 4.31 10.70
N ASP A 148 -11.80 5.56 10.26
CA ASP A 148 -12.68 5.98 9.18
C ASP A 148 -12.09 5.66 7.80
N HIS A 149 -10.76 5.73 7.66
CA HIS A 149 -10.10 5.82 6.36
C HIS A 149 -9.04 4.75 6.04
N PHE A 150 -8.65 3.88 6.98
CA PHE A 150 -7.61 2.88 6.77
C PHE A 150 -8.12 1.46 7.06
N ARG A 151 -7.97 0.56 6.09
CA ARG A 151 -8.41 -0.84 6.16
C ARG A 151 -7.24 -1.77 5.89
N ILE A 152 -7.00 -2.72 6.80
CA ILE A 152 -5.94 -3.73 6.66
C ILE A 152 -6.59 -5.07 6.33
N TYR A 153 -6.28 -5.65 5.17
CA TYR A 153 -6.81 -6.94 4.77
C TYR A 153 -5.83 -8.04 5.15
N PHE A 154 -6.26 -8.88 6.10
CA PHE A 154 -5.56 -10.08 6.51
C PHE A 154 -6.59 -11.20 6.75
N PRO A 155 -6.31 -12.48 6.44
CA PRO A 155 -7.33 -13.52 6.54
C PRO A 155 -7.56 -13.96 7.99
N THR A 156 -8.82 -14.23 8.33
CA THR A 156 -9.20 -14.98 9.54
C THR A 156 -8.73 -16.43 9.45
N GLU A 157 -8.66 -17.13 10.59
CA GLU A 157 -8.45 -18.58 10.58
C GLU A 157 -9.54 -19.30 9.76
N ALA A 158 -10.80 -18.90 9.92
CA ALA A 158 -11.91 -19.48 9.18
C ALA A 158 -11.74 -19.34 7.66
N THR A 159 -11.29 -18.17 7.19
CA THR A 159 -10.98 -17.95 5.77
C THR A 159 -9.87 -18.88 5.29
N VAL A 160 -8.80 -19.06 6.08
CA VAL A 160 -7.72 -20.00 5.74
C VAL A 160 -8.22 -21.45 5.63
N VAL A 161 -8.95 -21.93 6.64
CA VAL A 161 -9.47 -23.30 6.71
C VAL A 161 -10.41 -23.60 5.54
N ASN A 162 -11.21 -22.62 5.13
CA ASN A 162 -12.18 -22.77 4.04
C ASN A 162 -11.56 -22.61 2.63
N THR A 163 -10.25 -22.39 2.51
CA THR A 163 -9.58 -22.41 1.20
C THR A 163 -9.39 -23.84 0.71
N ARG A 164 -9.16 -24.01 -0.60
CA ARG A 164 -8.88 -25.32 -1.20
C ARG A 164 -7.64 -26.00 -0.59
N GLY A 165 -6.68 -25.21 -0.13
CA GLY A 165 -5.45 -25.70 0.49
C GLY A 165 -5.51 -25.83 2.01
N GLY A 166 -6.59 -25.35 2.64
CA GLY A 166 -6.74 -25.32 4.09
C GLY A 166 -5.53 -24.72 4.83
N ARG A 167 -5.31 -25.19 6.06
CA ARG A 167 -4.18 -24.80 6.91
C ARG A 167 -2.81 -25.06 6.25
N GLY A 168 -2.67 -26.18 5.53
CA GLY A 168 -1.42 -26.60 4.90
C GLY A 168 -0.89 -25.66 3.80
N ALA A 169 -1.76 -24.79 3.25
CA ALA A 169 -1.38 -23.81 2.24
C ALA A 169 -1.09 -22.40 2.80
N ALA A 170 -1.14 -22.22 4.12
CA ALA A 170 -1.00 -20.93 4.79
C ALA A 170 0.40 -20.66 5.39
N GLY A 171 1.39 -21.49 5.07
CA GLY A 171 2.77 -21.37 5.59
C GLY A 171 3.51 -20.09 5.17
N THR A 172 2.92 -19.25 4.32
CA THR A 172 3.47 -17.94 3.94
C THR A 172 2.57 -16.79 4.39
N ILE A 173 1.53 -17.08 5.18
CA ILE A 173 0.61 -16.10 5.75
C ILE A 173 0.91 -15.99 7.24
N CYS A 174 1.37 -14.82 7.69
CA CYS A 174 2.01 -14.74 9.01
C CYS A 174 1.60 -13.52 9.83
N VAL A 175 1.03 -13.75 11.00
CA VAL A 175 1.03 -12.80 12.12
C VAL A 175 1.30 -13.59 13.40
N GLN A 176 2.03 -12.99 14.34
CA GLN A 176 2.32 -13.63 15.62
C GLN A 176 1.22 -13.29 16.63
N ALA A 177 0.66 -14.29 17.31
CA ALA A 177 -0.36 -14.11 18.35
C ALA A 177 0.09 -13.10 19.43
N LYS A 178 1.37 -13.16 19.82
CA LYS A 178 1.97 -12.23 20.80
C LYS A 178 1.96 -10.77 20.35
N TRP A 179 1.85 -10.47 19.06
CA TRP A 179 1.74 -9.12 18.52
C TRP A 179 0.27 -8.72 18.41
N TRP A 180 -0.56 -9.59 17.83
CA TRP A 180 -2.01 -9.36 17.67
C TRP A 180 -2.70 -9.06 18.99
N ARG A 181 -2.39 -9.84 20.04
CA ARG A 181 -3.03 -9.72 21.36
C ARG A 181 -2.47 -8.59 22.22
N GLN A 182 -1.57 -7.74 21.69
CA GLN A 182 -1.08 -6.58 22.46
C GLN A 182 -2.13 -5.48 22.47
N PRO A 183 -2.36 -4.77 23.59
CA PRO A 183 -3.36 -3.69 23.67
C PRO A 183 -3.20 -2.56 22.65
N ARG A 184 -2.00 -2.41 22.11
CA ARG A 184 -1.58 -1.36 21.16
C ARG A 184 -1.64 -1.79 19.70
N PHE A 185 -2.00 -3.04 19.41
CA PHE A 185 -2.19 -3.53 18.05
C PHE A 185 -3.57 -3.03 17.55
N PRO A 186 -3.65 -2.36 16.38
CA PRO A 186 -4.89 -1.75 15.91
C PRO A 186 -5.81 -2.78 15.22
N THR A 187 -6.35 -3.73 15.98
CA THR A 187 -7.20 -4.82 15.45
C THR A 187 -8.49 -4.31 14.81
N ASP A 188 -8.97 -3.13 15.23
CA ASP A 188 -10.16 -2.46 14.72
C ASP A 188 -10.04 -2.00 13.25
N LEU A 189 -8.81 -1.88 12.74
CA LEU A 189 -8.54 -1.56 11.33
C LEU A 189 -8.57 -2.80 10.42
N VAL A 190 -8.54 -4.00 11.01
CA VAL A 190 -8.36 -5.23 10.25
C VAL A 190 -9.69 -5.75 9.72
N ARG A 191 -9.67 -6.20 8.46
CA ARG A 191 -10.78 -6.76 7.70
C ARG A 191 -10.41 -8.15 7.21
N ASP A 192 -11.38 -9.06 7.21
CA ASP A 192 -11.18 -10.44 6.75
C ASP A 192 -10.85 -10.43 5.25
N CYS A 193 -9.68 -10.98 4.90
CA CYS A 193 -9.16 -10.99 3.54
C CYS A 193 -9.59 -12.23 2.77
N VAL A 194 -10.69 -12.11 2.03
CA VAL A 194 -11.19 -13.17 1.14
C VAL A 194 -10.75 -12.86 -0.29
N SER A 195 -10.03 -13.78 -0.94
CA SER A 195 -9.63 -13.65 -2.35
C SER A 195 -10.83 -13.52 -3.27
N SER A 196 -10.73 -12.67 -4.29
CA SER A 196 -11.71 -12.59 -5.39
C SER A 196 -11.74 -13.89 -6.22
N ARG A 197 -10.66 -14.68 -6.17
CA ARG A 197 -10.58 -16.04 -6.73
C ARG A 197 -10.95 -17.06 -5.66
N LYS A 198 -12.21 -17.53 -5.73
CA LYS A 198 -12.79 -18.48 -4.78
C LYS A 198 -11.83 -19.61 -4.39
N GLY A 199 -11.62 -19.77 -3.10
CA GLY A 199 -10.85 -20.86 -2.51
C GLY A 199 -9.33 -20.69 -2.53
N LEU A 200 -8.80 -19.50 -2.87
CA LEU A 200 -7.37 -19.20 -2.82
C LEU A 200 -7.01 -18.23 -1.66
N LEU A 201 -5.80 -18.37 -1.14
CA LEU A 201 -5.15 -17.37 -0.27
C LEU A 201 -4.34 -16.37 -1.10
N LEU A 202 -4.26 -15.13 -0.63
CA LEU A 202 -3.46 -14.07 -1.23
C LEU A 202 -2.06 -14.02 -0.62
N HIS A 203 -1.04 -14.01 -1.48
CA HIS A 203 0.33 -13.65 -1.08
C HIS A 203 0.79 -12.31 -1.70
N THR A 204 -0.11 -11.62 -2.40
CA THR A 204 0.02 -10.24 -2.87
C THR A 204 0.18 -9.26 -1.72
N LYS A 205 1.02 -8.23 -1.91
CA LYS A 205 1.04 -7.04 -1.07
C LYS A 205 0.70 -5.85 -1.95
N ALA A 206 -0.35 -5.14 -1.56
CA ALA A 206 -0.85 -4.01 -2.34
C ALA A 206 -1.42 -2.94 -1.41
N ILE A 207 -1.43 -1.70 -1.88
CA ILE A 207 -2.12 -0.59 -1.21
C ILE A 207 -2.95 0.11 -2.27
N PHE A 208 -4.26 0.17 -2.10
CA PHE A 208 -5.17 0.92 -2.96
C PHE A 208 -5.53 2.23 -2.27
N VAL A 209 -5.40 3.34 -2.98
CA VAL A 209 -5.62 4.68 -2.45
C VAL A 209 -6.53 5.47 -3.37
N HIS A 210 -7.54 6.14 -2.82
CA HIS A 210 -8.39 7.06 -3.57
C HIS A 210 -8.89 8.22 -2.69
N SER A 211 -9.31 9.33 -3.31
CA SER A 211 -9.95 10.43 -2.56
C SER A 211 -11.24 9.96 -1.88
N SER A 212 -11.46 10.42 -0.64
CA SER A 212 -12.71 10.20 0.10
C SER A 212 -13.86 11.08 -0.42
N SER A 213 -13.60 12.10 -1.25
CA SER A 213 -14.59 13.07 -1.71
C SER A 213 -14.98 12.86 -3.18
N ALA A 214 -16.26 12.54 -3.43
CA ALA A 214 -16.82 12.50 -4.78
C ALA A 214 -16.80 13.87 -5.50
N ALA A 215 -16.76 14.98 -4.75
CA ALA A 215 -16.71 16.34 -5.31
C ALA A 215 -15.30 16.68 -5.85
N GLU A 216 -14.24 16.16 -5.23
CA GLU A 216 -12.87 16.37 -5.72
C GLU A 216 -12.59 15.60 -7.01
N VAL A 217 -13.26 14.46 -7.23
CA VAL A 217 -13.19 13.72 -8.50
C VAL A 217 -13.85 14.52 -9.63
N ALA A 218 -14.91 15.28 -9.33
CA ALA A 218 -15.64 16.07 -10.31
C ALA A 218 -14.93 17.39 -10.71
N ASP A 219 -14.22 18.02 -9.76
CA ASP A 219 -13.50 19.29 -9.98
C ASP A 219 -12.00 19.11 -10.32
N ALA A 220 -11.50 17.87 -10.32
CA ALA A 220 -10.12 17.60 -10.73
C ALA A 220 -9.93 17.91 -12.22
N PRO A 221 -8.84 18.62 -12.61
CA PRO A 221 -8.45 18.69 -14.02
C PRO A 221 -8.35 17.28 -14.60
N SER A 222 -8.76 17.08 -15.85
CA SER A 222 -8.79 15.79 -16.57
C SER A 222 -7.47 15.01 -16.61
N HIS A 223 -6.40 15.55 -16.04
CA HIS A 223 -5.05 14.97 -15.96
C HIS A 223 -4.60 14.62 -14.54
N LYS A 224 -5.39 14.91 -13.49
CA LYS A 224 -5.03 14.59 -12.11
C LYS A 224 -5.67 13.26 -11.68
N ALA A 225 -4.84 12.24 -11.47
CA ALA A 225 -5.32 10.96 -10.97
C ALA A 225 -5.89 11.11 -9.55
N SER A 226 -7.13 10.67 -9.36
CA SER A 226 -7.85 10.70 -8.07
C SER A 226 -7.62 9.43 -7.23
N ALA A 227 -6.96 8.42 -7.82
CA ALA A 227 -6.67 7.14 -7.22
C ALA A 227 -5.37 6.54 -7.77
N TRP A 228 -4.73 5.68 -6.98
CA TRP A 228 -3.51 4.96 -7.36
C TRP A 228 -3.34 3.70 -6.52
N ALA A 229 -2.53 2.77 -7.00
CA ALA A 229 -2.22 1.53 -6.28
C ALA A 229 -0.71 1.30 -6.19
N TYR A 230 -0.23 0.87 -5.02
CA TYR A 230 1.06 0.22 -4.87
C TYR A 230 0.89 -1.30 -5.04
N VAL A 231 1.79 -1.94 -5.81
CA VAL A 231 1.90 -3.40 -5.90
C VAL A 231 3.38 -3.77 -5.75
N GLY A 232 3.70 -4.65 -4.79
CA GLY A 232 5.10 -5.01 -4.53
C GLY A 232 5.29 -6.09 -3.48
N SER A 233 6.47 -6.11 -2.88
CA SER A 233 6.87 -7.14 -1.90
C SER A 233 6.58 -6.76 -0.44
N ALA A 234 6.50 -5.46 -0.14
CA ALA A 234 6.50 -4.95 1.23
C ALA A 234 5.22 -5.33 2.00
N ASN A 235 5.37 -6.23 2.96
CA ASN A 235 4.32 -6.51 3.94
C ASN A 235 4.09 -5.28 4.85
N LEU A 236 2.93 -5.23 5.50
CA LEU A 236 2.66 -4.19 6.49
C LEU A 236 3.47 -4.47 7.78
N SER A 237 4.68 -3.91 7.83
CA SER A 237 5.57 -4.03 8.98
C SER A 237 6.60 -2.90 9.04
N GLU A 238 7.13 -2.65 10.25
CA GLU A 238 8.25 -1.71 10.44
C GLU A 238 9.53 -2.22 9.73
N SER A 239 9.73 -3.52 9.58
CA SER A 239 10.92 -4.07 8.91
C SER A 239 10.94 -3.74 7.42
N ALA A 240 9.77 -3.80 6.77
CA ALA A 240 9.58 -3.52 5.36
C ALA A 240 9.53 -2.02 5.09
N TRP A 241 8.70 -1.25 5.80
CA TRP A 241 8.48 0.17 5.51
C TRP A 241 9.40 1.12 6.28
N GLY A 242 9.99 0.66 7.37
CA GLY A 242 10.93 1.41 8.20
C GLY A 242 10.29 2.24 9.30
N ARG A 243 11.15 2.78 10.17
CA ARG A 243 10.78 3.71 11.25
C ARG A 243 11.68 4.92 11.27
N LEU A 244 11.08 6.10 11.15
CA LEU A 244 11.79 7.35 11.27
C LEU A 244 11.96 7.71 12.75
N VAL A 245 13.20 7.89 13.17
CA VAL A 245 13.60 8.25 14.54
C VAL A 245 14.45 9.52 14.53
N LYS A 246 14.61 10.15 15.69
CA LYS A 246 15.61 11.20 15.89
C LYS A 246 16.95 10.54 16.19
N ASP A 247 17.97 10.86 15.42
CA ASP A 247 19.32 10.42 15.70
C ASP A 247 19.84 11.10 16.97
N SER A 248 20.32 10.31 17.93
CA SER A 248 20.72 10.83 19.25
C SER A 248 21.98 11.69 19.21
N LYS A 249 22.87 11.48 18.24
CA LYS A 249 24.14 12.22 18.11
C LYS A 249 23.94 13.53 17.38
N THR A 250 23.19 13.50 16.28
CA THR A 250 23.05 14.65 15.38
C THR A 250 21.74 15.41 15.57
N GLY A 251 20.77 14.83 16.26
CA GLY A 251 19.41 15.37 16.39
C GLY A 251 18.61 15.34 15.08
N LYS A 252 19.17 14.79 14.00
CA LYS A 252 18.57 14.78 12.66
C LYS A 252 17.67 13.55 12.46
N PRO A 253 16.69 13.61 11.53
CA PRO A 253 15.87 12.46 11.19
C PRO A 253 16.71 11.31 10.60
N LYS A 254 16.46 10.09 11.05
CA LYS A 254 17.10 8.85 10.59
C LYS A 254 16.06 7.76 10.39
N LEU A 255 16.01 7.17 9.20
CA LEU A 255 15.06 6.10 8.86
C LEU A 255 15.76 4.75 9.01
N ASN A 256 15.20 3.85 9.81
CA ASN A 256 15.71 2.49 9.94
C ASN A 256 14.81 1.53 9.17
N CYS A 257 15.36 0.77 8.24
CA CYS A 257 14.71 -0.32 7.51
C CYS A 257 15.49 -1.62 7.76
N ARG A 258 14.82 -2.78 7.71
CA ARG A 258 15.48 -4.08 7.93
C ARG A 258 15.46 -4.99 6.71
N ASN A 259 14.53 -4.77 5.79
CA ASN A 259 14.33 -5.61 4.63
C ASN A 259 14.69 -4.88 3.33
N TRP A 260 15.07 -5.69 2.33
CA TRP A 260 15.00 -5.31 0.93
C TRP A 260 13.56 -5.47 0.47
N GLU A 261 12.96 -4.42 -0.06
CA GLU A 261 11.62 -4.47 -0.64
C GLU A 261 11.59 -3.63 -1.92
N CYS A 262 10.76 -3.99 -2.89
CA CYS A 262 10.49 -3.14 -4.03
C CYS A 262 9.05 -3.31 -4.53
N GLY A 263 8.59 -2.33 -5.30
CA GLY A 263 7.27 -2.36 -5.91
C GLY A 263 7.03 -1.13 -6.77
N VAL A 264 5.85 -1.09 -7.37
CA VAL A 264 5.45 -0.03 -8.29
C VAL A 264 4.22 0.70 -7.79
N VAL A 265 4.19 2.02 -7.99
CA VAL A 265 3.00 2.85 -7.85
C VAL A 265 2.41 3.10 -9.23
N VAL A 266 1.14 2.76 -9.39
CA VAL A 266 0.39 2.85 -10.64
C VAL A 266 -0.82 3.76 -10.44
N PRO A 267 -0.82 4.98 -10.99
CA PRO A 267 -1.98 5.87 -10.97
C PRO A 267 -3.14 5.33 -11.81
N VAL A 268 -4.37 5.54 -11.34
CA VAL A 268 -5.58 5.35 -12.14
C VAL A 268 -5.74 6.60 -13.01
N LEU A 269 -5.53 6.44 -14.31
CA LEU A 269 -5.77 7.51 -15.27
C LEU A 269 -7.24 7.47 -15.66
N GLU A 270 -7.94 8.60 -15.49
CA GLU A 270 -9.26 8.82 -16.08
C GLU A 270 -9.14 8.55 -17.59
N ALA A 271 -9.89 7.59 -18.11
CA ALA A 271 -9.88 7.31 -19.54
C ALA A 271 -10.37 8.57 -20.27
N ASN A 272 -9.54 9.16 -21.14
CA ASN A 272 -9.91 10.31 -21.98
C ASN A 272 -11.33 10.12 -22.55
N GLY A 273 -12.31 10.84 -21.99
CA GLY A 273 -13.63 11.05 -22.56
C GLY A 273 -14.61 9.88 -22.63
N LYS A 274 -14.38 8.72 -22.00
CA LYS A 274 -15.45 7.71 -21.88
C LYS A 274 -16.26 8.00 -20.63
N ALA A 275 -17.38 8.68 -20.82
CA ALA A 275 -18.40 8.90 -19.81
C ALA A 275 -18.60 7.62 -18.97
N ARG A 276 -18.49 7.78 -17.65
CA ARG A 276 -18.95 6.80 -16.67
C ARG A 276 -20.27 6.21 -17.15
N PRO A 277 -20.41 4.89 -17.33
CA PRO A 277 -21.69 4.32 -17.73
C PRO A 277 -22.70 4.70 -16.64
N THR A 278 -23.62 5.59 -16.99
CA THR A 278 -24.75 5.89 -16.13
C THR A 278 -25.56 4.62 -16.08
N THR A 279 -25.67 4.03 -14.89
CA THR A 279 -26.49 2.85 -14.64
C THR A 279 -27.96 3.19 -14.86
N LYS A 280 -28.41 3.08 -16.10
CA LYS A 280 -29.80 2.80 -16.44
C LYS A 280 -29.82 1.55 -17.33
N GLY A 281 -30.21 0.43 -16.71
CA GLY A 281 -30.66 -0.76 -17.42
C GLY A 281 -29.65 -1.91 -17.47
N ALA A 282 -29.52 -2.65 -16.38
CA ALA A 282 -29.34 -4.10 -16.45
C ALA A 282 -29.93 -4.71 -15.18
N ALA A 283 -31.09 -5.32 -15.32
CA ALA A 283 -31.74 -6.11 -14.28
C ALA A 283 -31.07 -7.48 -14.13
N ALA A 284 -31.38 -8.12 -12.99
CA ALA A 284 -31.19 -9.54 -12.63
C ALA A 284 -29.90 -9.83 -11.81
N VAL A 285 -29.91 -10.41 -10.61
CA VAL A 285 -30.97 -11.01 -9.77
C VAL A 285 -30.58 -10.76 -8.30
N ALA A 286 -31.52 -10.25 -7.52
CA ALA A 286 -31.43 -10.21 -6.06
C ALA A 286 -31.84 -11.56 -5.47
N THR A 287 -31.03 -12.09 -4.56
CA THR A 287 -31.54 -12.95 -3.47
C THR A 287 -31.15 -12.31 -2.16
N SER A 288 -32.18 -11.75 -1.53
CA SER A 288 -32.19 -11.08 -0.24
C SER A 288 -32.18 -12.08 0.92
N SER A 289 -31.40 -11.79 1.95
CA SER A 289 -31.84 -11.95 3.33
C SER A 289 -31.12 -10.92 4.20
N ALA A 290 -31.93 -10.08 4.85
CA ALA A 290 -31.54 -8.87 5.53
C ALA A 290 -30.95 -9.11 6.93
N GLY A 291 -30.01 -8.24 7.29
CA GLY A 291 -29.60 -7.91 8.65
C GLY A 291 -29.09 -6.47 8.62
N THR A 292 -29.90 -5.55 9.11
CA THR A 292 -29.70 -4.10 9.03
C THR A 292 -28.63 -3.64 10.03
N GLU A 293 -27.53 -3.06 9.56
CA GLU A 293 -26.74 -2.10 10.34
C GLU A 293 -26.47 -0.85 9.51
N ALA A 294 -26.74 0.29 10.14
CA ALA A 294 -26.60 1.63 9.58
C ALA A 294 -25.12 2.04 9.53
N GLY A 295 -24.68 2.54 8.36
CA GLY A 295 -23.43 3.29 8.24
C GLY A 295 -22.42 2.74 7.22
N SER A 296 -22.69 2.95 5.93
CA SER A 296 -21.63 2.97 4.91
C SER A 296 -22.08 3.78 3.70
N ARG A 297 -21.91 5.11 3.78
CA ARG A 297 -21.91 5.97 2.60
C ARG A 297 -20.48 5.99 2.05
N GLY A 298 -20.16 5.11 1.10
CA GLY A 298 -18.91 5.24 0.32
C GLY A 298 -18.37 3.99 -0.40
N SER A 299 -18.87 2.78 -0.14
CA SER A 299 -18.08 1.56 -0.43
C SER A 299 -18.36 0.81 -1.74
N SER A 300 -19.21 1.28 -2.66
CA SER A 300 -19.71 0.42 -3.75
C SER A 300 -18.92 0.46 -5.07
N ASN A 301 -17.70 1.02 -5.14
CA ASN A 301 -17.00 1.12 -6.44
C ASN A 301 -15.46 1.01 -6.43
N LEU A 302 -14.84 0.45 -5.38
CA LEU A 302 -13.38 0.28 -5.39
C LEU A 302 -12.94 -0.68 -6.52
N GLY A 303 -13.71 -1.74 -6.77
CA GLY A 303 -13.45 -2.69 -7.84
C GLY A 303 -13.52 -2.06 -9.24
N GLU A 304 -14.53 -1.24 -9.56
CA GLU A 304 -14.63 -0.64 -10.90
C GLU A 304 -13.67 0.55 -11.06
N LEU A 305 -13.38 1.31 -9.99
CA LEU A 305 -12.37 2.38 -10.01
C LEU A 305 -10.99 1.88 -10.46
N PHE A 306 -10.59 0.69 -10.02
CA PHE A 306 -9.29 0.11 -10.34
C PHE A 306 -9.32 -0.89 -11.50
N ALA A 307 -10.49 -1.23 -12.05
CA ALA A 307 -10.67 -2.34 -13.01
C ALA A 307 -9.77 -2.27 -14.25
N SER A 308 -9.50 -1.07 -14.76
CA SER A 308 -8.63 -0.86 -15.94
C SER A 308 -7.14 -0.74 -15.62
N THR A 309 -6.77 -0.74 -14.33
CA THR A 309 -5.41 -0.38 -13.89
C THR A 309 -4.78 -1.50 -13.07
N VAL A 310 -5.42 -1.91 -11.97
CA VAL A 310 -4.94 -2.96 -11.07
C VAL A 310 -6.13 -3.82 -10.64
N PRO A 311 -6.20 -5.11 -10.99
CA PRO A 311 -7.33 -5.95 -10.63
C PRO A 311 -7.41 -6.11 -9.11
N MET A 312 -8.62 -6.08 -8.55
CA MET A 312 -8.83 -6.23 -7.11
C MET A 312 -8.62 -7.70 -6.68
N PRO A 313 -7.61 -8.00 -5.84
CA PRO A 313 -7.30 -9.38 -5.48
C PRO A 313 -8.22 -9.93 -4.37
N MET A 314 -8.96 -9.06 -3.67
CA MET A 314 -9.84 -9.42 -2.56
C MET A 314 -11.27 -8.91 -2.75
N LEU A 315 -12.19 -9.46 -1.97
CA LEU A 315 -13.55 -8.91 -1.85
C LEU A 315 -13.50 -7.57 -1.11
N VAL A 316 -14.23 -6.59 -1.64
CA VAL A 316 -14.29 -5.22 -1.13
C VAL A 316 -15.73 -4.72 -1.02
N PRO A 317 -16.14 -4.06 0.09
CA PRO A 317 -15.35 -3.89 1.31
C PRO A 317 -15.16 -5.24 2.02
N GLY A 318 -13.99 -5.44 2.62
CA GLY A 318 -13.78 -6.56 3.54
C GLY A 318 -14.62 -6.36 4.80
N ARG A 319 -15.24 -7.44 5.29
CA ARG A 319 -15.99 -7.41 6.55
C ARG A 319 -15.05 -7.22 7.74
N LEU A 320 -15.56 -6.63 8.81
CA LEU A 320 -14.91 -6.64 10.11
C LEU A 320 -14.78 -8.07 10.65
N TYR A 321 -13.75 -8.27 11.48
CA TYR A 321 -13.64 -9.47 12.31
C TYR A 321 -14.77 -9.47 13.34
N GLY A 322 -15.36 -10.63 13.58
CA GLY A 322 -16.31 -10.85 14.65
C GLY A 322 -15.64 -10.82 16.04
N PRO A 323 -16.42 -10.69 17.13
CA PRO A 323 -15.88 -10.51 18.49
C PRO A 323 -14.90 -11.59 18.97
N ASN A 324 -15.03 -12.81 18.44
CA ASN A 324 -14.22 -13.97 18.82
C ASN A 324 -13.38 -14.51 17.66
N GLU A 325 -13.32 -13.80 16.53
CA GLU A 325 -12.51 -14.23 15.39
C GLU A 325 -11.06 -13.79 15.58
N GLU A 326 -10.14 -14.71 15.34
CA GLU A 326 -8.71 -14.44 15.29
C GLU A 326 -8.18 -14.58 13.86
N PRO A 327 -7.07 -13.87 13.53
CA PRO A 327 -6.40 -14.06 12.27
C PRO A 327 -5.76 -15.44 12.24
N TRP A 328 -5.37 -15.89 11.05
CA TRP A 328 -4.48 -17.03 10.97
C TRP A 328 -3.13 -16.74 11.65
N PHE A 329 -2.78 -17.51 12.68
CA PHE A 329 -1.47 -17.45 13.34
C PHE A 329 -0.52 -18.50 12.78
N TYR A 330 0.66 -18.08 12.33
CA TYR A 330 1.67 -18.97 11.73
C TYR A 330 2.32 -19.94 12.73
N ALA A 331 2.26 -19.67 14.04
CA ALA A 331 3.07 -20.34 15.06
C ALA A 331 2.29 -21.31 15.98
N ASP A 332 0.97 -21.46 15.78
CA ASP A 332 0.11 -22.33 16.58
C ASP A 332 -0.40 -23.56 15.78
N SER A 333 0.18 -23.83 14.60
CA SER A 333 -0.19 -24.91 13.67
C SER A 333 0.94 -25.88 13.38
#